data_AF-A0A9E0XHG6-F1
#
_entry.id   AF-A0A9E0XHG6-F1
#
_cell.length_a   1.000
_cell.length_b   1.000
_cell.length_c   1.000
_cell.angle_alpha   90.00
_cell.angle_beta   90.00
_cell.angle_gamma   90.00
#
_symmetry.space_group_name_H-M   'P 1'
#
loop_
_entity.id
_entity.type
_entity.pdbx_description
1 polymer ?
#
loop_
_entity_poly.entity_id
_entity_poly.type
_entity_poly.pdbx_seq_one_letter_code
_entity_poly.pdbx_strand_id
1 'polypeptide(L)'
;GDLFLTCSSATSRNYRFGKLLSEGLSAKEAKEQIKMVVEGAYTCVSALELSREAKIAMPISEAVMQILDGKIKPKEAIALLMERSIKDEML
;
A
#
# COMPACT_ATOMS: atom_id res chain seq x y z
N GLY A 1 4.27 11.63 13.51
CA GLY A 1 4.84 10.67 14.49
C GLY A 1 4.53 9.25 14.08
N ASP A 2 3.27 8.84 14.23
CA ASP A 2 2.83 7.46 14.01
C ASP A 2 3.04 6.93 12.58
N LEU A 3 2.76 7.75 11.56
CA LEU A 3 3.02 7.39 10.16
C LEU A 3 4.48 7.01 9.91
N PHE A 4 5.41 7.88 10.28
CA PHE A 4 6.85 7.63 10.07
C PHE A 4 7.29 6.37 10.80
N LEU A 5 6.93 6.23 12.08
CA LEU A 5 7.27 5.06 12.88
C LEU A 5 6.72 3.76 12.26
N THR A 6 5.48 3.78 11.79
CA THR A 6 4.84 2.62 11.16
C THR A 6 5.47 2.28 9.81
N CYS A 7 5.89 3.29 9.05
CA CYS A 7 6.52 3.15 7.72
C CYS A 7 8.03 2.85 7.78
N SER A 8 8.71 3.09 8.91
CA SER A 8 10.16 2.91 9.03
C SER A 8 10.58 1.79 9.98
N SER A 9 9.64 1.17 10.71
CA SER A 9 9.95 0.17 11.72
C SER A 9 9.82 -1.26 11.20
N ALA A 10 10.87 -2.07 11.39
CA ALA A 10 10.83 -3.51 11.17
C ALA A 10 9.88 -4.24 12.14
N THR A 11 9.42 -3.62 13.23
CA THR A 11 8.42 -4.21 14.13
C THR A 11 6.99 -4.01 13.63
N SER A 12 6.77 -3.08 12.70
CA SER A 12 5.47 -2.85 12.06
C SER A 12 5.10 -4.02 11.18
N ARG A 13 3.95 -4.65 11.45
CA ARG A 13 3.39 -5.74 10.64
C ARG A 13 3.09 -5.29 9.22
N ASN A 14 2.62 -4.04 9.05
CA ASN A 14 2.36 -3.45 7.73
C ASN A 14 3.67 -3.24 6.95
N TYR A 15 4.71 -2.73 7.61
CA TYR A 15 6.01 -2.55 6.97
C TYR A 15 6.63 -3.88 6.52
N ARG A 16 6.67 -4.86 7.42
CA ARG A 16 7.16 -6.21 7.10
C ARG A 16 6.40 -6.84 5.95
N PHE A 17 5.08 -6.67 5.92
CA PHE A 17 4.24 -7.16 4.83
C PHE A 17 4.62 -6.53 3.50
N GLY A 18 4.72 -5.19 3.44
CA GLY A 18 5.18 -4.48 2.25
C GLY A 18 6.57 -4.91 1.78
N LYS A 19 7.50 -5.17 2.72
CA LYS A 19 8.85 -5.68 2.41
C LYS A 19 8.79 -7.05 1.73
N LEU A 20 8.02 -8.00 2.26
CA LEU A 20 7.85 -9.32 1.64
C LEU A 20 7.25 -9.24 0.24
N LEU A 21 6.26 -8.36 0.02
CA LEU A 21 5.72 -8.11 -1.31
C LEU A 21 6.79 -7.58 -2.27
N SER A 22 7.67 -6.67 -1.80
CA SER A 22 8.77 -6.13 -2.60
C SER A 22 9.84 -7.17 -2.94
N GLU A 23 9.98 -8.21 -2.11
CA GLU A 23 10.88 -9.36 -2.32
C GLU A 23 10.28 -10.38 -3.32
N GLY A 24 9.06 -10.15 -3.80
CA GLY A 24 8.42 -10.95 -4.85
C GLY A 24 7.40 -11.96 -4.35
N LEU A 25 7.12 -12.00 -3.04
CA LEU A 25 6.08 -12.87 -2.50
C LEU A 25 4.69 -12.33 -2.88
N SER A 26 3.76 -13.25 -3.10
CA SER A 26 2.34 -12.91 -3.21
C SER A 26 1.78 -12.44 -1.86
N ALA A 27 0.66 -11.71 -1.90
CA ALA A 27 -0.04 -11.28 -0.69
C ALA A 27 -0.45 -12.47 0.21
N LYS A 28 -0.73 -13.63 -0.38
CA LYS A 28 -1.04 -14.86 0.35
C LYS A 28 0.18 -15.39 1.11
N GLU A 29 1.30 -15.57 0.41
CA GLU A 29 2.55 -16.07 1.00
C GLU A 29 3.08 -15.12 2.09
N ALA A 30 3.03 -13.82 1.85
CA ALA A 30 3.47 -12.81 2.81
C ALA A 30 2.59 -12.81 4.08
N LYS A 31 1.26 -12.99 3.96
CA LYS A 31 0.35 -13.13 5.12
C LYS A 31 0.68 -14.39 5.93
N GLU A 32 0.93 -15.50 5.25
CA GLU A 32 1.26 -16.78 5.88
C GLU A 32 2.57 -16.71 6.68
N GLN A 33 3.57 -15.96 6.19
CA GLN A 33 4.83 -15.76 6.92
C GLN A 33 4.68 -14.85 8.14
N ILE A 34 3.85 -13.81 8.07
CA ILE A 34 3.68 -12.87 9.18
C ILE A 34 2.87 -13.47 10.33
N LYS A 35 1.94 -14.41 10.03
CA LYS A 35 1.10 -15.12 11.01
C LYS A 35 0.29 -14.20 11.94
N MET A 36 0.13 -12.94 11.54
CA MET A 36 -0.59 -11.92 12.29
C MET A 36 -1.44 -11.09 11.32
N VAL A 37 -2.48 -10.45 11.84
CA VAL A 37 -3.33 -9.56 11.05
C VAL A 37 -2.51 -8.37 10.56
N VAL A 38 -2.55 -8.14 9.25
CA VAL A 38 -2.00 -6.96 8.58
C VAL A 38 -3.15 -5.98 8.35
N GLU A 39 -3.36 -5.10 9.32
CA GLU A 39 -4.50 -4.17 9.37
C GLU A 39 -4.58 -3.30 8.11
N GLY A 40 -3.43 -2.81 7.62
CA GLY A 40 -3.36 -1.93 6.45
C GLY A 40 -3.90 -2.57 5.17
N ALA A 41 -3.79 -3.90 5.03
CA ALA A 41 -4.33 -4.60 3.86
C ALA A 41 -5.87 -4.57 3.83
N TYR A 42 -6.52 -4.62 4.99
CA TYR A 42 -7.98 -4.53 5.10
C TYR A 42 -8.46 -3.08 5.06
N THR A 43 -7.79 -2.20 5.81
CA THR A 43 -8.11 -0.76 5.85
C THR A 43 -7.99 -0.13 4.47
N CYS A 44 -7.09 -0.60 3.61
CA CYS A 44 -6.95 -0.12 2.23
C CYS A 44 -8.27 -0.24 1.44
N VAL A 45 -9.03 -1.33 1.62
CA VAL A 45 -10.31 -1.54 0.94
C VAL A 45 -11.32 -0.47 1.38
N SER A 46 -11.56 -0.35 2.69
CA SER A 46 -12.52 0.61 3.23
C SER A 46 -12.12 2.06 2.94
N ALA A 47 -10.82 2.39 3.01
CA ALA A 47 -10.32 3.71 2.67
C ALA A 47 -10.57 4.05 1.20
N LEU A 48 -10.41 3.09 0.29
CA LEU A 48 -10.70 3.29 -1.13
C LEU A 48 -12.20 3.47 -1.39
N GLU A 49 -13.06 2.70 -0.72
CA GLU A 49 -14.52 2.89 -0.80
C GLU A 49 -14.92 4.30 -0.37
N LEU A 50 -14.49 4.74 0.81
CA LEU A 50 -14.74 6.09 1.32
C LEU A 50 -14.19 7.18 0.38
N SER A 51 -13.00 6.95 -0.19
CA SER A 51 -12.38 7.92 -1.12
C SER A 51 -13.21 8.11 -2.39
N ARG A 52 -13.86 7.04 -2.90
CA ARG A 52 -14.74 7.12 -4.08
C ARG A 52 -16.00 7.92 -3.78
N GLU A 53 -16.61 7.67 -2.63
CA GLU A 53 -17.79 8.43 -2.18
C GLU A 53 -17.46 9.93 -2.01
N ALA A 54 -16.30 10.22 -1.42
CA ALA A 54 -15.82 11.58 -1.21
C ALA A 54 -15.21 12.23 -2.47
N LYS A 55 -15.07 11.48 -3.58
CA LYS A 55 -14.38 11.90 -4.81
C LYS A 55 -12.93 12.39 -4.56
N ILE A 56 -12.24 11.76 -3.60
CA ILE A 56 -10.86 12.03 -3.24
C ILE A 56 -9.96 11.01 -3.93
N ALA A 57 -8.97 11.48 -4.69
CA ALA A 57 -7.98 10.60 -5.33
C ALA A 57 -7.01 10.03 -4.29
N MET A 58 -6.85 8.70 -4.26
CA MET A 58 -5.99 7.98 -3.31
C MET A 58 -4.97 7.09 -4.04
N PRO A 59 -4.06 7.70 -4.82
CA PRO A 59 -3.18 7.00 -5.78
C PRO A 59 -2.28 5.94 -5.13
N ILE A 60 -1.75 6.21 -3.93
CA ILE A 60 -0.91 5.25 -3.20
C ILE A 60 -1.76 4.05 -2.76
N SER A 61 -2.94 4.30 -2.20
CA SER A 61 -3.85 3.22 -1.78
C SER A 61 -4.35 2.40 -2.98
N GLU A 62 -4.63 3.05 -4.10
CA GLU A 62 -5.02 2.38 -5.36
C GLU A 62 -3.90 1.45 -5.86
N ALA A 63 -2.65 1.94 -5.84
CA ALA A 63 -1.48 1.13 -6.20
C ALA A 63 -1.28 -0.05 -5.23
N VAL A 64 -1.41 0.19 -3.92
CA VAL A 64 -1.36 -0.88 -2.91
C VAL A 64 -2.42 -1.93 -3.20
N MET A 65 -3.68 -1.54 -3.46
CA MET A 65 -4.74 -2.49 -3.76
C MET A 65 -4.45 -3.33 -5.01
N GLN A 66 -3.91 -2.73 -6.06
CA GLN A 66 -3.52 -3.48 -7.27
C GLN A 66 -2.39 -4.50 -7.00
N ILE A 67 -1.44 -4.17 -6.12
CA ILE A 67 -0.40 -5.11 -5.67
C ILE A 67 -1.04 -6.24 -4.86
N LEU A 68 -1.97 -5.93 -3.95
CA LEU A 68 -2.65 -6.93 -3.12
C LEU A 68 -3.52 -7.89 -3.95
N ASP A 69 -4.15 -7.39 -5.00
CA ASP A 69 -4.90 -8.17 -5.98
C ASP A 69 -4.00 -8.97 -6.94
N GLY A 70 -2.68 -8.76 -6.91
CA GLY A 70 -1.73 -9.38 -7.82
C GLY A 70 -1.81 -8.89 -9.27
N LYS A 71 -2.44 -7.73 -9.51
CA LYS A 71 -2.60 -7.13 -10.84
C LYS A 71 -1.30 -6.53 -11.37
N ILE A 72 -0.50 -5.93 -10.48
CA ILE A 72 0.78 -5.29 -10.81
C ILE A 72 1.84 -5.63 -9.77
N LYS A 73 3.11 -5.58 -10.16
CA LYS A 73 4.24 -5.74 -9.25
C LYS A 73 4.60 -4.41 -8.55
N PRO A 74 5.24 -4.44 -7.37
CA PRO A 74 5.66 -3.21 -6.68
C PRO A 74 6.51 -2.26 -7.52
N LYS A 75 7.40 -2.78 -8.38
CA LYS A 75 8.21 -1.96 -9.29
C LYS A 75 7.37 -1.21 -10.34
N GLU A 76 6.36 -1.89 -10.89
CA GLU A 76 5.43 -1.31 -11.86
C GLU A 76 4.57 -0.23 -11.20
N ALA A 77 4.09 -0.50 -9.98
CA ALA A 77 3.35 0.48 -9.19
C ALA A 77 4.14 1.78 -8.94
N ILE A 78 5.44 1.67 -8.63
CA ILE A 78 6.32 2.83 -8.47
C ILE A 78 6.41 3.62 -9.79
N ALA A 79 6.66 2.95 -10.91
CA ALA A 79 6.74 3.61 -12.22
C ALA A 79 5.46 4.39 -12.54
N LEU A 80 4.29 3.76 -12.38
CA LEU A 80 2.99 4.40 -12.57
C LEU A 80 2.77 5.60 -11.66
N LEU A 81 3.22 5.51 -10.39
CA LEU A 81 3.10 6.63 -9.45
C LEU A 81 4.00 7.81 -9.82
N MET A 82 5.20 7.55 -10.36
CA MET A 82 6.15 8.57 -10.79
C MET A 82 5.75 9.26 -12.10
N GLU A 83 4.96 8.61 -12.95
CA GLU A 83 4.41 9.18 -14.19
C GLU A 83 3.26 10.17 -13.93
N ARG A 84 2.74 10.24 -12.71
CA ARG A 84 1.64 11.15 -12.38
C ARG A 84 2.11 12.59 -12.45
N SER A 85 1.25 13.44 -13.03
CA SER A 85 1.43 14.88 -13.04
C SER A 85 1.59 15.42 -11.61
N ILE A 86 2.66 16.17 -11.39
CA ILE A 86 2.92 16.87 -10.12
C ILE A 86 1.72 17.76 -9.83
N LYS A 87 1.10 17.58 -8.67
CA LYS A 87 0.18 18.57 -8.12
C LYS A 87 1.00 19.59 -7.34
N ASP A 88 0.62 20.85 -7.45
CA ASP A 88 1.26 21.90 -6.66
C ASP A 88 1.09 21.59 -5.17
N GLU A 89 2.18 21.72 -4.41
CA GLU A 89 2.18 21.53 -2.95
C GLU A 89 1.85 22.84 -2.21
N MET A 90 1.75 23.96 -2.92
CA MET A 90 1.50 25.30 -2.37
C MET A 90 0.05 25.80 -2.48
N LEU A 91 -0.92 24.90 -2.67
CA LEU A 91 -2.35 25.24 -2.57
C LEU A 91 -2.86 25.13 -1.13
#